data_AF-A0A2P4YS16-F1
#
_entry.id   AF-A0A2P4YS16-F1
#
_cell.length_a   1.000
_cell.length_b   1.000
_cell.length_c   1.000
_cell.angle_alpha   90.00
_cell.angle_beta   90.00
_cell.angle_gamma   90.00
#
_symmetry.space_group_name_H-M   'P 1'
#
loop_
_entity.id
_entity.type
_entity.pdbx_description
1 polymer ?
#
loop_
_entity_poly.entity_id
_entity_poly.type
_entity_poly.pdbx_seq_one_letter_code
_entity_poly.pdbx_strand_id
1 'polypeptide(L)'
;PISRDILEKCTFFTELRRLVFLYIAIVFHDCRGRDGIDKLKDTGVLTDAEYDELYASGSEYKKECDDIQSYGDLVRRGPHKLRAAIAELWLKRLVQVACQCDHLTTGNASTLQSKIAQLPNLYTTVFHIANVPIPFNYMQYLQFLLAAYMLLYTFVIVPNSGLYTPIWVFLWGTFLFMADEIALEIECPFGLDANDIDLEERLLQIEEELTVLVRSQYYFITGGSSLCFTNGSWCQMPNAAVDSKQAMTMTFSFHQGRLSPSNRATVEQHMLPEINEFTALIQDPSRTNMTINSKGYEWLQL
;
A
#
# COMPACT_ATOMS: atom_id res chain seq x y z
N PRO A 1 -20.71 -27.89 3.70
CA PRO A 1 -21.08 -26.66 2.96
C PRO A 1 -20.63 -25.46 3.78
N ILE A 2 -19.93 -24.49 3.17
CA ILE A 2 -19.43 -23.30 3.86
C ILE A 2 -20.64 -22.44 4.28
N SER A 3 -20.61 -21.85 5.48
CA SER A 3 -21.71 -20.98 5.92
C SER A 3 -21.75 -19.71 5.07
N ARG A 4 -22.97 -19.21 4.80
CA ARG A 4 -23.19 -18.00 4.00
C ARG A 4 -22.45 -16.78 4.57
N ASP A 5 -22.44 -16.63 5.90
CA ASP A 5 -21.72 -15.56 6.61
C ASP A 5 -20.20 -15.60 6.36
N ILE A 6 -19.58 -16.80 6.37
CA ILE A 6 -18.15 -16.93 6.04
C ILE A 6 -17.90 -16.52 4.58
N LEU A 7 -18.79 -16.89 3.66
CA LEU A 7 -18.67 -16.54 2.25
C LEU A 7 -18.73 -15.03 2.05
N GLU A 8 -19.68 -14.35 2.70
CA GLU A 8 -19.88 -12.91 2.57
C GLU A 8 -18.70 -12.12 3.17
N LYS A 9 -18.18 -12.56 4.33
CA LYS A 9 -16.91 -12.04 4.88
C LYS A 9 -15.75 -12.28 3.93
N CYS A 10 -15.72 -13.43 3.26
CA CYS A 10 -14.68 -13.71 2.28
C CYS A 10 -14.75 -12.73 1.10
N THR A 11 -15.93 -12.56 0.52
CA THR A 11 -16.13 -11.63 -0.59
C THR A 11 -15.75 -10.19 -0.22
N PHE A 12 -16.06 -9.74 1.00
CA PHE A 12 -15.66 -8.41 1.47
C PHE A 12 -14.15 -8.19 1.41
N PHE A 13 -13.34 -9.11 1.94
CA PHE A 13 -11.87 -8.96 1.90
C PHE A 13 -11.30 -9.05 0.47
N THR A 14 -11.92 -9.83 -0.41
CA THR A 14 -11.49 -9.92 -1.82
C THR A 14 -11.76 -8.60 -2.54
N GLU A 15 -12.96 -8.03 -2.37
CA GLU A 15 -13.32 -6.75 -2.97
C GLU A 15 -12.50 -5.60 -2.39
N LEU A 16 -12.26 -5.60 -1.07
CA LEU A 16 -11.41 -4.61 -0.42
C LEU A 16 -9.99 -4.64 -1.01
N ARG A 17 -9.40 -5.83 -1.16
CA ARG A 17 -8.08 -5.99 -1.82
C ARG A 17 -8.11 -5.46 -3.24
N ARG A 18 -9.11 -5.84 -4.04
CA ARG A 18 -9.21 -5.44 -5.46
C ARG A 18 -9.32 -3.92 -5.60
N LEU A 19 -10.19 -3.27 -4.82
CA LEU A 19 -10.37 -1.82 -4.87
C LEU A 19 -9.14 -1.05 -4.36
N VAL A 20 -8.46 -1.53 -3.32
CA VAL A 20 -7.20 -0.94 -2.86
C VAL A 20 -6.12 -1.04 -3.94
N PHE A 21 -5.99 -2.20 -4.58
CA PHE A 21 -5.06 -2.40 -5.68
C PHE A 21 -5.38 -1.49 -6.88
N LEU A 22 -6.66 -1.43 -7.28
CA LEU A 22 -7.13 -0.55 -8.35
C LEU A 22 -6.81 0.92 -8.05
N TYR A 23 -7.02 1.38 -6.82
CA TYR A 23 -6.68 2.74 -6.42
C TYR A 23 -5.18 3.02 -6.62
N ILE A 24 -4.31 2.13 -6.13
CA ILE A 24 -2.85 2.28 -6.25
C ILE A 24 -2.43 2.28 -7.72
N ALA A 25 -2.98 1.38 -8.53
CA ALA A 25 -2.71 1.32 -9.96
C ALA A 25 -3.08 2.62 -10.67
N ILE A 26 -4.25 3.20 -10.38
CA ILE A 26 -4.67 4.51 -10.93
C ILE A 26 -3.67 5.61 -10.56
N VAL A 27 -3.20 5.65 -9.30
CA VAL A 27 -2.19 6.63 -8.85
C VAL A 27 -0.88 6.46 -9.62
N PHE A 28 -0.38 5.23 -9.77
CA PHE A 28 0.87 4.97 -10.49
C PHE A 28 0.78 5.30 -11.98
N HIS A 29 -0.37 5.02 -12.60
CA HIS A 29 -0.65 5.42 -13.97
C HIS A 29 -0.61 6.95 -14.16
N ASP A 30 -1.13 7.70 -13.18
CA ASP A 30 -1.06 9.16 -13.17
C ASP A 30 0.38 9.68 -13.04
N CYS A 31 1.18 9.10 -12.13
CA CYS A 31 2.59 9.47 -11.97
C CYS A 31 3.41 9.29 -13.25
N ARG A 32 3.08 8.30 -14.08
CA ARG A 32 3.77 8.05 -15.37
C ARG A 32 3.14 8.79 -16.54
N GLY A 33 2.03 9.50 -16.34
CA GLY A 33 1.25 10.12 -17.42
C GLY A 33 0.73 9.12 -18.46
N ARG A 34 0.47 7.87 -18.08
CA ARG A 34 0.01 6.80 -18.97
C ARG A 34 -1.43 6.41 -18.66
N ASP A 35 -2.33 6.51 -19.63
CA ASP A 35 -3.68 5.96 -19.55
C ASP A 35 -3.65 4.42 -19.72
N GLY A 36 -3.72 3.69 -18.61
CA GLY A 36 -3.76 2.23 -18.57
C GLY A 36 -5.14 1.62 -18.30
N ILE A 37 -6.22 2.40 -18.42
CA ILE A 37 -7.56 1.96 -17.99
C ILE A 37 -8.05 0.73 -18.77
N ASP A 38 -7.76 0.65 -20.07
CA ASP A 38 -8.11 -0.49 -20.91
C ASP A 38 -7.40 -1.77 -20.44
N LYS A 39 -6.13 -1.65 -20.02
CA LYS A 39 -5.38 -2.78 -19.44
C LYS A 39 -5.98 -3.23 -18.11
N LEU A 40 -6.44 -2.29 -17.28
CA LEU A 40 -7.11 -2.61 -16.01
C LEU A 40 -8.45 -3.35 -16.22
N LYS A 41 -9.13 -3.05 -17.33
CA LYS A 41 -10.33 -3.77 -17.78
C LYS A 41 -9.98 -5.16 -18.30
N ASP A 42 -9.01 -5.27 -19.19
CA ASP A 42 -8.59 -6.55 -19.80
C ASP A 42 -8.04 -7.55 -18.76
N THR A 43 -7.39 -7.04 -17.71
CA THR A 43 -6.90 -7.85 -16.58
C THR A 43 -7.99 -8.24 -15.58
N GLY A 44 -9.20 -7.71 -15.72
CA GLY A 44 -10.34 -7.96 -14.82
C GLY A 44 -10.21 -7.31 -13.45
N VAL A 45 -9.23 -6.40 -13.26
CA VAL A 45 -9.09 -5.61 -12.04
C VAL A 45 -10.25 -4.62 -11.92
N LEU A 46 -10.64 -4.03 -13.05
CA LEU A 46 -11.82 -3.18 -13.20
C LEU A 46 -12.97 -4.00 -13.80
N THR A 47 -14.12 -4.01 -13.14
CA THR A 47 -15.32 -4.70 -13.67
C THR A 47 -16.01 -3.86 -14.74
N ASP A 48 -16.75 -4.51 -15.64
CA ASP A 48 -17.50 -3.78 -16.69
C ASP A 48 -18.50 -2.77 -16.10
N ALA A 49 -19.16 -3.10 -14.99
CA ALA A 49 -20.09 -2.19 -14.32
C ALA A 49 -19.40 -0.96 -13.70
N GLU A 50 -18.19 -1.13 -13.16
CA GLU A 50 -17.38 -0.02 -12.63
C GLU A 50 -16.83 0.85 -13.75
N TYR A 51 -16.43 0.24 -14.86
CA TYR A 51 -16.05 0.94 -16.08
C TYR A 51 -17.22 1.79 -16.62
N ASP A 52 -18.42 1.22 -16.64
CA ASP A 52 -19.64 1.94 -17.01
C ASP A 52 -19.94 3.11 -16.05
N GLU A 53 -19.74 2.93 -14.73
CA GLU A 53 -19.89 4.04 -13.75
C GLU A 53 -18.84 5.14 -13.96
N LEU A 54 -17.58 4.79 -14.25
CA LEU A 54 -16.53 5.75 -14.59
C LEU A 54 -16.87 6.55 -15.86
N TYR A 55 -17.36 5.85 -16.88
CA TYR A 55 -17.77 6.46 -18.14
C TYR A 55 -18.99 7.39 -17.94
N ALA A 56 -20.02 6.91 -17.24
CA ALA A 56 -21.23 7.68 -16.93
C ALA A 56 -20.95 8.91 -16.06
N SER A 57 -19.97 8.83 -15.17
CA SER A 57 -19.50 9.95 -14.34
C SER A 57 -18.71 10.99 -15.14
N GLY A 58 -18.45 10.75 -16.42
CA GLY A 58 -17.73 11.66 -17.31
C GLY A 58 -16.22 11.69 -17.10
N SER A 59 -15.65 10.72 -16.38
CA SER A 59 -14.20 10.63 -16.16
C SER A 59 -13.42 10.22 -17.42
N GLU A 60 -14.11 9.69 -18.43
CA GLU A 60 -13.53 9.21 -19.70
C GLU A 60 -13.95 10.00 -20.94
N TYR A 61 -14.70 11.10 -20.77
CA TYR A 61 -15.21 11.86 -21.92
C TYR A 61 -14.07 12.62 -22.59
N LYS A 62 -13.42 11.97 -23.57
CA LYS A 62 -12.45 12.58 -24.46
C LYS A 62 -13.21 13.45 -25.46
N LYS A 63 -13.53 14.68 -25.07
CA LYS A 63 -14.06 15.66 -26.03
C LYS A 63 -12.96 15.95 -27.05
N GLU A 64 -13.24 15.83 -28.35
CA GLU A 64 -12.36 16.37 -29.39
C GLU A 64 -12.30 17.89 -29.17
N CYS A 65 -11.16 18.36 -28.67
CA CYS A 65 -10.95 19.78 -28.40
C CYS A 65 -10.53 20.48 -29.70
N ASP A 66 -11.49 21.09 -30.38
CA ASP A 66 -11.22 22.04 -31.47
C ASP A 66 -10.71 23.41 -30.96
N ASP A 67 -10.78 23.69 -29.65
CA ASP A 67 -10.38 24.99 -29.11
C ASP A 67 -9.73 24.90 -27.70
N ILE A 68 -8.46 25.32 -27.61
CA ILE A 68 -7.55 25.12 -26.46
C ILE A 68 -7.89 26.04 -25.25
N GLN A 69 -8.89 26.92 -25.36
CA GLN A 69 -9.05 28.05 -24.45
C GLN A 69 -10.18 27.92 -23.40
N SER A 70 -10.97 26.85 -23.39
CA SER A 70 -12.02 26.72 -22.37
C SER A 70 -11.46 26.25 -21.02
N TYR A 71 -11.69 27.03 -19.96
CA TYR A 71 -11.31 26.69 -18.58
C TYR A 71 -11.82 25.29 -18.15
N GLY A 72 -12.94 24.85 -18.71
CA GLY A 72 -13.50 23.52 -18.48
C GLY A 72 -12.63 22.37 -18.99
N ASP A 73 -11.85 22.59 -20.05
CA ASP A 73 -10.95 21.57 -20.59
C ASP A 73 -9.65 21.47 -19.78
N LEU A 74 -9.22 22.57 -19.13
CA LEU A 74 -8.10 22.55 -18.19
C LEU A 74 -8.43 21.75 -16.92
N VAL A 75 -9.65 21.86 -16.40
CA VAL A 75 -10.14 21.09 -15.24
C VAL A 75 -10.28 19.59 -15.57
N ARG A 76 -10.59 19.26 -16.84
CA ARG A 76 -10.71 17.87 -17.33
C ARG A 76 -9.37 17.17 -17.59
N ARG A 77 -8.23 17.89 -17.58
CA ARG A 77 -6.90 17.30 -17.83
C ARG A 77 -6.42 16.30 -16.77
N GLY A 78 -7.10 16.17 -15.64
CA GLY A 78 -6.78 15.16 -14.61
C GLY A 78 -7.81 14.02 -14.56
N PRO A 79 -8.05 13.24 -15.64
CA PRO A 79 -9.00 12.13 -15.61
C PRO A 79 -8.61 11.12 -14.51
N HIS A 80 -7.32 10.94 -14.26
CA HIS A 80 -6.80 10.07 -13.21
C HIS A 80 -7.22 10.50 -11.80
N LYS A 81 -7.20 11.81 -11.49
CA LYS A 81 -7.65 12.33 -10.19
C LYS A 81 -9.13 12.04 -9.95
N LEU A 82 -9.94 12.21 -10.99
CA LEU A 82 -11.38 11.92 -10.93
C LEU A 82 -11.62 10.42 -10.76
N ARG A 83 -10.90 9.57 -11.51
CA ARG A 83 -10.96 8.11 -11.37
C ARG A 83 -10.54 7.64 -9.98
N ALA A 84 -9.48 8.20 -9.42
CA ALA A 84 -9.02 7.90 -8.06
C ALA A 84 -10.06 8.29 -7.00
N ALA A 85 -10.73 9.44 -7.17
CA ALA A 85 -11.81 9.87 -6.27
C ALA A 85 -13.04 8.94 -6.35
N ILE A 86 -13.37 8.43 -7.54
CA ILE A 86 -14.45 7.44 -7.70
C ILE A 86 -14.07 6.11 -7.05
N ALA A 87 -12.82 5.64 -7.21
CA ALA A 87 -12.32 4.45 -6.53
C ALA A 87 -12.34 4.59 -4.98
N GLU A 88 -12.00 5.77 -4.46
CA GLU A 88 -12.16 6.08 -3.03
C GLU A 88 -13.63 6.01 -2.59
N LEU A 89 -14.55 6.49 -3.42
CA LEU A 89 -15.99 6.41 -3.15
C LEU A 89 -16.47 4.95 -3.10
N TRP A 90 -16.01 4.09 -4.01
CA TRP A 90 -16.30 2.66 -3.97
C TRP A 90 -15.79 1.99 -2.69
N LEU A 91 -14.58 2.32 -2.25
CA LEU A 91 -14.05 1.85 -0.97
C LEU A 91 -14.93 2.28 0.22
N LYS A 92 -15.39 3.54 0.25
CA LYS A 92 -16.31 4.02 1.29
C LYS A 92 -17.64 3.27 1.28
N ARG A 93 -18.23 3.08 0.09
CA ARG A 93 -19.49 2.32 -0.09
C ARG A 93 -19.32 0.87 0.38
N LEU A 94 -18.21 0.21 0.04
CA LEU A 94 -17.92 -1.16 0.47
C LEU A 94 -17.90 -1.28 2.01
N VAL A 95 -17.21 -0.35 2.69
CA VAL A 95 -17.15 -0.34 4.16
C VAL A 95 -18.53 -0.04 4.78
N GLN A 96 -19.32 0.83 4.16
CA GLN A 96 -20.67 1.12 4.61
C GLN A 96 -21.58 -0.11 4.52
N VAL A 97 -21.55 -0.84 3.39
CA VAL A 97 -22.31 -2.08 3.21
C VAL A 97 -21.88 -3.11 4.24
N ALA A 98 -20.57 -3.28 4.46
CA ALA A 98 -20.07 -4.24 5.43
C ALA A 98 -20.43 -3.91 6.89
N CYS A 99 -20.65 -2.63 7.20
CA CYS A 99 -21.21 -2.20 8.49
C CYS A 99 -22.71 -2.49 8.60
N GLN A 100 -23.47 -2.37 7.51
CA GLN A 100 -24.90 -2.70 7.47
C GLN A 100 -25.17 -4.21 7.57
N CYS A 101 -24.23 -5.03 7.08
CA CYS A 101 -24.28 -6.49 7.18
C CYS A 101 -23.75 -7.03 8.52
N ASP A 102 -23.48 -6.18 9.52
CA ASP A 102 -22.90 -6.57 10.83
C ASP A 102 -21.56 -7.33 10.75
N HIS A 103 -20.85 -7.24 9.62
CA HIS A 103 -19.52 -7.87 9.46
C HIS A 103 -18.40 -7.05 10.10
N LEU A 104 -18.60 -5.75 10.26
CA LEU A 104 -17.68 -4.85 10.96
C LEU A 104 -18.38 -4.19 12.15
N THR A 105 -17.73 -4.21 13.31
CA THR A 105 -18.10 -3.37 14.44
C THR A 105 -17.95 -1.89 14.08
N THR A 106 -18.86 -1.05 14.57
CA THR A 106 -18.87 0.40 14.32
C THR A 106 -17.53 1.08 14.59
N GLY A 107 -16.79 0.68 15.64
CA GLY A 107 -15.46 1.22 15.94
C GLY A 107 -14.39 0.86 14.92
N ASN A 108 -14.46 -0.34 14.34
CA ASN A 108 -13.54 -0.76 13.28
C ASN A 108 -13.90 -0.08 11.95
N ALA A 109 -15.20 0.07 11.67
CA ALA A 109 -15.69 0.78 10.49
C ALA A 109 -15.28 2.25 10.49
N SER A 110 -15.39 2.96 11.62
CA SER A 110 -14.97 4.36 11.74
C SER A 110 -13.45 4.52 11.58
N THR A 111 -12.67 3.59 12.13
CA THR A 111 -11.22 3.56 11.96
C THR A 111 -10.84 3.35 10.50
N LEU A 112 -11.48 2.41 9.81
CA LEU A 112 -11.23 2.13 8.41
C LEU A 112 -11.65 3.30 7.50
N GLN A 113 -12.81 3.92 7.74
CA GLN A 113 -13.23 5.12 7.04
C GLN A 113 -12.24 6.28 7.23
N SER A 114 -11.68 6.43 8.43
CA SER A 114 -10.64 7.44 8.70
C SER A 114 -9.35 7.17 7.91
N LYS A 115 -8.98 5.90 7.72
CA LYS A 115 -7.85 5.53 6.85
C LYS A 115 -8.16 5.80 5.39
N ILE A 116 -9.37 5.46 4.92
CA ILE A 116 -9.82 5.74 3.55
C ILE A 116 -9.83 7.26 3.29
N ALA A 117 -10.27 8.07 4.24
CA ALA A 117 -10.27 9.53 4.12
C ALA A 117 -8.86 10.15 4.02
N GLN A 118 -7.80 9.40 4.32
CA GLN A 118 -6.41 9.86 4.14
C GLN A 118 -5.88 9.60 2.72
N LEU A 119 -6.53 8.74 1.92
CA LEU A 119 -6.08 8.39 0.56
C LEU A 119 -5.91 9.62 -0.35
N PRO A 120 -6.84 10.61 -0.39
CA PRO A 120 -6.68 11.80 -1.22
C PRO A 120 -5.46 12.66 -0.86
N ASN A 121 -5.14 12.73 0.44
CA ASN A 121 -3.94 13.44 0.90
C ASN A 121 -2.68 12.70 0.46
N LEU A 122 -2.66 11.36 0.56
CA LEU A 122 -1.56 10.55 0.06
C LEU A 122 -1.38 10.70 -1.46
N TYR A 123 -2.50 10.68 -2.22
CA TYR A 123 -2.47 10.94 -3.66
C TYR A 123 -1.87 12.30 -3.97
N THR A 124 -2.28 13.35 -3.26
CA THR A 124 -1.75 14.71 -3.47
C THR A 124 -0.27 14.79 -3.14
N THR A 125 0.18 14.15 -2.07
CA THR A 125 1.61 14.05 -1.73
C THR A 125 2.41 13.35 -2.82
N VAL A 126 1.95 12.20 -3.30
CA VAL A 126 2.61 11.46 -4.38
C VAL A 126 2.61 12.27 -5.67
N PHE A 127 1.50 12.93 -6.01
CA PHE A 127 1.39 13.81 -7.16
C PHE A 127 2.39 14.97 -7.08
N HIS A 128 2.59 15.57 -5.90
CA HIS A 128 3.59 16.62 -5.72
C HIS A 128 5.03 16.10 -5.85
N ILE A 129 5.33 14.90 -5.34
CA ILE A 129 6.66 14.30 -5.52
C ILE A 129 6.90 14.01 -7.01
N ALA A 130 5.87 13.58 -7.75
CA ALA A 130 5.98 13.27 -9.16
C ALA A 130 5.98 14.52 -10.08
N ASN A 131 5.28 15.60 -9.71
CA ASN A 131 4.96 16.73 -10.59
C ASN A 131 5.38 18.10 -10.04
N VAL A 132 6.30 18.18 -9.09
CA VAL A 132 6.95 19.45 -8.75
C VAL A 132 8.31 19.47 -9.44
N PRO A 133 8.36 19.73 -10.77
CA PRO A 133 9.62 19.93 -11.45
C PRO A 133 10.24 21.23 -10.93
N ILE A 134 11.56 21.29 -11.02
CA ILE A 134 12.32 22.51 -10.82
C ILE A 134 11.74 23.57 -11.78
N PRO A 135 11.50 24.81 -11.31
CA PRO A 135 11.00 25.86 -12.18
C PRO A 135 11.84 25.99 -13.45
N PHE A 136 11.18 25.99 -14.61
CA PHE A 136 11.86 25.98 -15.92
C PHE A 136 12.91 27.09 -16.07
N ASN A 137 12.63 28.28 -15.53
CA ASN A 137 13.55 29.40 -15.51
C ASN A 137 14.83 29.12 -14.69
N TYR A 138 14.75 28.34 -13.63
CA TYR A 138 15.90 27.94 -12.83
C TYR A 138 16.78 26.94 -13.60
N MET A 139 16.17 25.98 -14.30
CA MET A 139 16.92 25.03 -15.14
C MET A 139 17.71 25.74 -16.25
N GLN A 140 17.07 26.70 -16.94
CA GLN A 140 17.74 27.55 -17.94
C GLN A 140 18.88 28.39 -17.33
N TYR A 141 18.65 28.95 -16.14
CA TYR A 141 19.66 29.70 -15.41
C TYR A 141 20.88 28.83 -15.06
N LEU A 142 20.65 27.59 -14.58
CA LEU A 142 21.72 26.66 -14.21
C LEU A 142 22.57 26.27 -15.42
N GLN A 143 21.94 25.95 -16.55
CA GLN A 143 22.65 25.63 -17.80
C GLN A 143 23.49 26.80 -18.29
N PHE A 144 22.96 28.03 -18.26
CA PHE A 144 23.70 29.23 -18.63
C PHE A 144 24.89 29.46 -17.69
N LEU A 145 24.69 29.30 -16.37
CA LEU A 145 25.74 29.47 -15.37
C LEU A 145 26.87 28.44 -15.56
N LEU A 146 26.52 27.18 -15.80
CA LEU A 146 27.47 26.10 -16.04
C LEU A 146 28.30 26.35 -17.30
N ALA A 147 27.65 26.76 -18.41
CA ALA A 147 28.33 27.12 -19.65
C ALA A 147 29.26 28.34 -19.46
N ALA A 148 28.80 29.39 -18.78
CA ALA A 148 29.60 30.58 -18.49
C ALA A 148 30.81 30.25 -17.59
N TYR A 149 30.62 29.38 -16.60
CA TYR A 149 31.69 28.89 -15.73
C TYR A 149 32.77 28.14 -16.53
N MET A 150 32.38 27.24 -17.43
CA MET A 150 33.32 26.48 -18.27
C MET A 150 34.13 27.38 -19.21
N LEU A 151 33.47 28.43 -19.76
CA LEU A 151 34.14 29.44 -20.58
C LEU A 151 35.17 30.22 -19.75
N LEU A 152 34.81 30.69 -18.55
CA LEU A 152 35.73 31.39 -17.66
C LEU A 152 36.89 30.51 -17.18
N TYR A 153 36.60 29.26 -16.81
CA TYR A 153 37.60 28.27 -16.39
C TYR A 153 38.68 28.07 -17.47
N THR A 154 38.26 28.02 -18.74
CA THR A 154 39.17 27.90 -19.88
C THR A 154 40.16 29.07 -19.93
N PHE A 155 39.73 30.32 -19.71
CA PHE A 155 40.64 31.47 -19.70
C PHE A 155 41.60 31.47 -18.48
N VAL A 156 41.12 31.01 -17.32
CA VAL A 156 41.90 30.98 -16.08
C VAL A 156 43.02 29.94 -16.13
N ILE A 157 42.79 28.78 -16.77
CA ILE A 157 43.71 27.64 -16.72
C ILE A 157 44.81 27.72 -17.80
N VAL A 158 44.59 28.49 -18.88
CA VAL A 158 45.51 28.65 -20.03
C VAL A 158 46.93 29.07 -19.62
N PRO A 159 47.14 30.10 -18.79
CA PRO A 159 48.49 30.56 -18.42
C PRO A 159 49.31 29.48 -17.70
N ASN A 160 48.65 28.63 -16.91
CA ASN A 160 49.33 27.60 -16.11
C ASN A 160 49.55 26.30 -16.91
N SER A 161 48.68 26.00 -17.87
CA SER A 161 48.58 24.66 -18.49
C SER A 161 49.04 24.60 -19.94
N GLY A 162 49.08 25.74 -20.64
CA GLY A 162 49.53 25.83 -22.03
C GLY A 162 48.77 24.88 -22.95
N LEU A 163 49.49 23.95 -23.59
CA LEU A 163 48.93 22.95 -24.53
C LEU A 163 48.09 21.85 -23.85
N TYR A 164 48.22 21.66 -22.54
CA TYR A 164 47.43 20.67 -21.79
C TYR A 164 46.07 21.20 -21.33
N THR A 165 45.79 22.50 -21.53
CA THR A 165 44.49 23.14 -21.27
C THR A 165 43.27 22.32 -21.72
N PRO A 166 43.16 21.82 -22.97
CA PRO A 166 41.98 21.08 -23.41
C PRO A 166 41.74 19.80 -22.61
N ILE A 167 42.79 19.14 -22.11
CA ILE A 167 42.66 17.94 -21.27
C ILE A 167 42.05 18.30 -19.92
N TRP A 168 42.51 19.38 -19.28
CA TRP A 168 41.97 19.83 -18.00
C TRP A 168 40.53 20.32 -18.12
N VAL A 169 40.22 21.10 -19.15
CA VAL A 169 38.86 21.56 -19.45
C VAL A 169 37.94 20.37 -19.74
N PHE A 170 38.41 19.36 -20.48
CA PHE A 170 37.63 18.16 -20.75
C PHE A 170 37.34 17.36 -19.47
N LEU A 171 38.34 17.10 -18.64
CA LEU A 171 38.17 16.35 -17.39
C LEU A 171 37.22 17.08 -16.42
N TRP A 172 37.44 18.38 -16.21
CA TRP A 172 36.61 19.18 -15.30
C TRP A 172 35.19 19.38 -15.84
N GLY A 173 35.06 19.62 -17.14
CA GLY A 173 33.76 19.71 -17.81
C GLY A 173 32.98 18.42 -17.70
N THR A 174 33.63 17.27 -17.95
CA THR A 174 32.99 15.96 -17.81
C THR A 174 32.43 15.76 -16.41
N PHE A 175 33.16 16.14 -15.37
CA PHE A 175 32.69 16.02 -13.99
C PHE A 175 31.44 16.89 -13.71
N LEU A 176 31.46 18.15 -14.15
CA LEU A 176 30.35 19.07 -13.89
C LEU A 176 29.11 18.75 -14.72
N PHE A 177 29.27 18.43 -16.01
CA PHE A 177 28.15 18.03 -16.87
C PHE A 177 27.56 16.68 -16.42
N MET A 178 28.39 15.73 -15.99
CA MET A 178 27.88 14.49 -15.39
C MET A 178 27.06 14.77 -14.13
N ALA A 179 27.50 15.70 -13.27
CA ALA A 179 26.73 16.05 -12.08
C ALA A 179 25.37 16.70 -12.42
N ASP A 180 25.31 17.50 -13.49
CA ASP A 180 24.06 18.09 -13.99
C ASP A 180 23.11 17.02 -14.54
N GLU A 181 23.62 16.08 -15.34
CA GLU A 181 22.85 14.94 -15.86
C GLU A 181 22.30 14.05 -14.73
N ILE A 182 23.11 13.75 -13.71
CA ILE A 182 22.64 12.98 -12.53
C ILE A 182 21.54 13.73 -11.79
N ALA A 183 21.63 15.06 -11.69
CA ALA A 183 20.59 15.86 -11.05
C ALA A 183 19.26 15.80 -11.82
N LEU A 184 19.33 15.80 -13.16
CA LEU A 184 18.16 15.64 -14.03
C LEU A 184 17.53 14.24 -13.89
N GLU A 185 18.34 13.18 -13.86
CA GLU A 185 17.83 11.81 -13.66
C GLU A 185 17.10 11.65 -12.31
N ILE A 186 17.59 12.28 -11.24
CA ILE A 186 16.98 12.16 -9.89
C ILE A 186 15.72 13.05 -9.74
N GLU A 187 15.51 14.03 -10.63
CA GLU A 187 14.38 14.96 -10.54
C GLU A 187 13.02 14.28 -10.74
N CYS A 188 12.95 13.26 -11.62
CA CYS A 188 11.71 12.57 -12.00
C CYS A 188 11.70 11.09 -11.57
N PRO A 189 11.68 10.77 -10.27
CA PRO A 189 11.92 9.39 -9.76
C PRO A 189 10.88 8.34 -10.19
N PHE A 190 9.76 8.77 -10.78
CA PHE A 190 8.67 7.93 -11.26
C PHE A 190 8.60 7.86 -12.80
N GLY A 191 9.65 8.30 -13.49
CA GLY A 191 9.73 8.34 -14.93
C GLY A 191 9.87 6.96 -15.59
N LEU A 192 10.57 6.94 -16.71
CA LEU A 192 10.82 5.75 -17.53
C LEU A 192 12.31 5.46 -17.70
N ASP A 193 13.17 6.20 -17.01
CA ASP A 193 14.61 6.06 -17.10
C ASP A 193 15.06 4.79 -16.38
N ALA A 194 16.25 4.29 -16.72
CA ALA A 194 16.75 3.03 -16.17
C ALA A 194 16.99 3.09 -14.65
N ASN A 195 17.21 4.29 -14.11
CA ASN A 195 17.47 4.54 -12.70
C ASN A 195 16.19 4.94 -11.92
N ASP A 196 15.05 5.03 -12.59
CA ASP A 196 13.77 5.37 -11.95
C ASP A 196 13.21 4.19 -11.15
N ILE A 197 12.30 4.51 -10.23
CA ILE A 197 11.60 3.51 -9.44
C ILE A 197 10.67 2.69 -10.34
N ASP A 198 10.87 1.37 -10.37
CA ASP A 198 9.96 0.48 -11.09
C ASP A 198 8.62 0.33 -10.35
N LEU A 199 7.67 1.19 -10.74
CA LEU A 199 6.31 1.18 -10.23
C LEU A 199 5.53 -0.08 -10.61
N GLU A 200 5.88 -0.76 -11.71
CA GLU A 200 5.20 -1.99 -12.13
C GLU A 200 5.60 -3.15 -11.21
N GLU A 201 6.90 -3.32 -10.97
CA GLU A 201 7.40 -4.31 -10.01
C GLU A 201 6.83 -4.04 -8.62
N ARG A 202 6.80 -2.76 -8.19
CA ARG A 202 6.24 -2.38 -6.90
C ARG A 202 4.75 -2.70 -6.80
N LEU A 203 4.00 -2.50 -7.87
CA LEU A 203 2.57 -2.81 -7.92
C LEU A 203 2.34 -4.32 -7.77
N LEU A 204 3.13 -5.15 -8.46
CA LEU A 204 3.07 -6.61 -8.35
C LEU A 204 3.43 -7.10 -6.94
N GLN A 205 4.46 -6.52 -6.31
CA GLN A 205 4.82 -6.83 -4.92
C GLN A 205 3.65 -6.53 -3.96
N ILE A 206 3.01 -5.37 -4.11
CA ILE A 206 1.85 -4.99 -3.30
C ILE A 206 0.68 -5.96 -3.53
N GLU A 207 0.44 -6.36 -4.78
CA GLU A 207 -0.59 -7.35 -5.10
C GLU A 207 -0.35 -8.67 -4.36
N GLU A 208 0.88 -9.17 -4.39
CA GLU A 208 1.27 -10.41 -3.72
C GLU A 208 1.12 -10.29 -2.21
N GLU A 209 1.63 -9.21 -1.60
CA GLU A 209 1.50 -8.94 -0.17
C GLU A 209 0.04 -8.93 0.29
N LEU A 210 -0.82 -8.16 -0.40
CA LEU A 210 -2.25 -8.08 -0.08
C LEU A 210 -2.93 -9.43 -0.26
N THR A 211 -2.55 -10.19 -1.29
CA THR A 211 -3.10 -11.52 -1.55
C THR A 211 -2.74 -12.50 -0.43
N VAL A 212 -1.50 -12.49 0.04
CA VAL A 212 -1.05 -13.33 1.17
C VAL A 212 -1.78 -12.95 2.45
N LEU A 213 -1.93 -11.65 2.74
CA LEU A 213 -2.67 -11.18 3.91
C LEU A 213 -4.12 -11.65 3.90
N VAL A 214 -4.81 -11.48 2.77
CA VAL A 214 -6.20 -11.93 2.61
C VAL A 214 -6.33 -13.45 2.71
N ARG A 215 -5.42 -14.22 2.11
CA ARG A 215 -5.37 -15.68 2.25
C ARG A 215 -5.16 -16.12 3.70
N SER A 216 -4.29 -15.42 4.44
CA SER A 216 -4.06 -15.70 5.87
C SER A 216 -5.32 -15.47 6.70
N GLN A 217 -6.06 -14.40 6.40
CA GLN A 217 -7.32 -14.08 7.06
C GLN A 217 -8.40 -15.12 6.73
N TYR A 218 -8.46 -15.60 5.49
CA TYR A 218 -9.36 -16.69 5.11
C TYR A 218 -9.05 -18.00 5.83
N TYR A 219 -7.77 -18.37 5.89
CA TYR A 219 -7.36 -19.56 6.63
C TYR A 219 -7.81 -19.50 8.09
N PHE A 220 -7.71 -18.31 8.71
CA PHE A 220 -8.18 -18.09 10.07
C PHE A 220 -9.71 -18.21 10.20
N ILE A 221 -10.48 -17.52 9.35
CA ILE A 221 -11.96 -17.52 9.41
C ILE A 221 -12.54 -18.92 9.16
N THR A 222 -11.90 -19.71 8.31
CA THR A 222 -12.38 -21.04 7.90
C THR A 222 -11.91 -22.18 8.81
N GLY A 223 -11.19 -21.89 9.90
CA GLY A 223 -10.69 -22.91 10.82
C GLY A 223 -9.61 -23.81 10.22
N GLY A 224 -8.81 -23.27 9.30
CA GLY A 224 -7.67 -23.97 8.73
C GLY A 224 -7.95 -24.79 7.48
N SER A 225 -9.02 -24.46 6.75
CA SER A 225 -9.28 -24.97 5.40
C SER A 225 -8.69 -23.99 4.38
N SER A 226 -7.90 -24.46 3.41
CA SER A 226 -7.55 -23.63 2.26
C SER A 226 -8.75 -23.55 1.33
N LEU A 227 -9.32 -22.35 1.17
CA LEU A 227 -10.29 -22.08 0.12
C LEU A 227 -9.57 -21.63 -1.14
N CYS A 228 -9.85 -22.27 -2.26
CA CYS A 228 -9.48 -21.79 -3.58
C CYS A 228 -10.71 -21.21 -4.27
N PHE A 229 -10.52 -20.07 -4.95
CA PHE A 229 -11.55 -19.51 -5.82
C PHE A 229 -11.38 -20.15 -7.20
N THR A 230 -12.28 -21.07 -7.56
CA THR A 230 -12.26 -21.77 -8.86
C THR A 230 -13.60 -21.57 -9.57
N ASN A 231 -13.57 -21.21 -10.85
CA ASN A 231 -14.75 -21.02 -11.70
C ASN A 231 -15.88 -20.17 -11.06
N GLY A 232 -15.53 -19.06 -10.40
CA GLY A 232 -16.51 -18.16 -9.79
C GLY A 232 -17.13 -18.66 -8.47
N SER A 233 -16.62 -19.76 -7.89
CA SER A 233 -17.12 -20.34 -6.65
C SER A 233 -15.99 -20.66 -5.67
N TRP A 234 -16.23 -20.39 -4.39
CA TRP A 234 -15.29 -20.73 -3.31
C TRP A 234 -15.36 -22.23 -3.02
N CYS A 235 -14.29 -22.95 -3.36
CA CYS A 235 -14.16 -24.38 -3.09
C CYS A 235 -13.13 -24.62 -1.99
N GLN A 236 -13.40 -25.55 -1.08
CA GLN A 236 -12.35 -26.10 -0.22
C GLN A 236 -11.42 -26.93 -1.08
N MET A 237 -10.10 -26.68 -1.01
CA MET A 237 -9.15 -27.67 -1.52
C MET A 237 -9.31 -28.94 -0.69
N PRO A 238 -9.29 -30.14 -1.32
CA PRO A 238 -9.16 -31.37 -0.57
C PRO A 238 -7.85 -31.30 0.21
N ASN A 239 -7.95 -31.30 1.55
CA ASN A 239 -6.80 -31.29 2.43
C ASN A 239 -5.82 -32.39 2.00
N ALA A 240 -4.55 -32.05 1.80
CA ALA A 240 -3.50 -33.05 1.95
C ALA A 240 -3.69 -33.65 3.36
N ALA A 241 -3.91 -34.96 3.43
CA ALA A 241 -4.33 -35.68 4.61
C ALA A 241 -3.51 -35.27 5.84
N VAL A 242 -4.12 -34.53 6.76
CA VAL A 242 -3.59 -34.31 8.11
C VAL A 242 -4.74 -34.50 9.07
N ASP A 243 -4.52 -35.41 10.00
CA ASP A 243 -5.44 -35.88 11.03
C ASP A 243 -6.31 -34.78 11.63
N SER A 244 -7.60 -35.12 11.79
CA SER A 244 -8.67 -34.38 12.47
C SER A 244 -8.22 -33.07 13.15
N LYS A 245 -8.19 -31.95 12.41
CA LYS A 245 -8.05 -30.62 13.02
C LYS A 245 -9.26 -30.41 13.94
N GLN A 246 -9.01 -30.31 15.24
CA GLN A 246 -10.05 -29.98 16.21
C GLN A 246 -10.67 -28.63 15.82
N ALA A 247 -12.01 -28.58 15.80
CA ALA A 247 -12.73 -27.33 15.65
C ALA A 247 -12.16 -26.33 16.67
N MET A 248 -11.76 -25.13 16.21
CA MET A 248 -11.26 -24.10 17.11
C MET A 248 -12.34 -23.81 18.15
N THR A 249 -12.19 -24.36 19.35
CA THR A 249 -13.04 -24.00 20.48
C THR A 249 -12.84 -22.52 20.71
N MET A 250 -13.93 -21.74 20.72
CA MET A 250 -13.96 -20.32 21.07
C MET A 250 -13.65 -20.11 22.56
N THR A 251 -12.65 -20.80 23.08
CA THR A 251 -12.07 -20.55 24.40
C THR A 251 -11.06 -19.42 24.22
N PHE A 252 -11.25 -18.33 24.95
CA PHE A 252 -10.36 -17.17 24.88
C PHE A 252 -8.90 -17.62 25.07
N SER A 253 -8.09 -17.41 24.04
CA SER A 253 -6.66 -17.74 24.03
C SER A 253 -5.95 -16.62 23.28
N PHE A 254 -4.95 -15.99 23.92
CA PHE A 254 -4.10 -14.98 23.28
C PHE A 254 -3.39 -15.51 22.03
N HIS A 255 -3.18 -16.83 21.95
CA HIS A 255 -2.59 -17.50 20.80
C HIS A 255 -3.61 -17.88 19.72
N GLN A 256 -4.89 -17.54 19.90
CA GLN A 256 -5.96 -17.74 18.92
C GLN A 256 -6.02 -19.17 18.33
N GLY A 257 -5.68 -20.19 19.13
CA GLY A 257 -5.67 -21.59 18.66
C GLY A 257 -4.49 -21.97 17.76
N ARG A 258 -3.46 -21.13 17.61
CA ARG A 258 -2.25 -21.40 16.77
C ARG A 258 -1.25 -22.38 17.40
N LEU A 259 -1.38 -22.68 18.68
CA LEU A 259 -0.53 -23.65 19.38
C LEU A 259 -1.15 -25.04 19.33
N SER A 260 -0.37 -26.03 18.87
CA SER A 260 -0.68 -27.45 19.06
C SER A 260 -0.83 -27.78 20.55
N PRO A 261 -1.69 -28.73 20.96
CA PRO A 261 -1.83 -29.15 22.36
C PRO A 261 -0.49 -29.51 23.03
N SER A 262 0.46 -30.06 22.25
CA SER A 262 1.82 -30.38 22.71
C SER A 262 2.64 -29.13 23.09
N ASN A 263 2.45 -28.03 22.36
CA ASN A 263 3.22 -26.80 22.54
C ASN A 263 2.56 -25.87 23.56
N ARG A 264 1.25 -26.06 23.85
CA ARG A 264 0.56 -25.31 24.92
C ARG A 264 1.19 -25.58 26.28
N ALA A 265 1.50 -26.84 26.60
CA ALA A 265 2.12 -27.21 27.87
C ALA A 265 3.52 -26.58 28.05
N THR A 266 4.31 -26.51 26.98
CA THR A 266 5.64 -25.88 27.01
C THR A 266 5.57 -24.37 27.17
N VAL A 267 4.59 -23.73 26.53
CA VAL A 267 4.35 -22.28 26.67
C VAL A 267 3.81 -21.96 28.07
N GLU A 268 2.87 -22.73 28.60
CA GLU A 268 2.36 -22.56 29.98
C GLU A 268 3.47 -22.73 31.04
N GLN A 269 4.44 -23.62 30.81
CA GLN A 269 5.60 -23.82 31.69
C GLN A 269 6.60 -22.64 31.69
N HIS A 270 6.65 -21.85 30.61
CA HIS A 270 7.58 -20.73 30.46
C HIS A 270 6.94 -19.34 30.62
N MET A 271 5.63 -19.27 30.90
CA MET A 271 4.94 -18.00 31.14
C MET A 271 5.23 -17.50 32.56
N LEU A 272 5.52 -16.20 32.70
CA LEU A 272 5.77 -15.55 33.98
C LEU A 272 4.59 -15.76 34.95
N PRO A 273 4.84 -16.03 36.26
CA PRO A 273 3.81 -16.45 37.21
C PRO A 273 2.65 -15.45 37.36
N GLU A 274 2.90 -14.15 37.14
CA GLU A 274 1.88 -13.10 37.21
C GLU A 274 0.78 -13.25 36.14
N ILE A 275 1.09 -13.83 34.98
CA ILE A 275 0.12 -13.98 33.87
C ILE A 275 -0.85 -15.15 34.14
N ASN A 276 -0.38 -16.19 34.83
CA ASN A 276 -1.20 -17.34 35.20
C ASN A 276 -2.28 -16.97 36.22
N GLU A 277 -2.00 -16.02 37.11
CA GLU A 277 -2.95 -15.57 38.12
C GLU A 277 -4.14 -14.83 37.49
N PHE A 278 -3.88 -13.92 36.54
CA PHE A 278 -4.94 -13.27 35.75
C PHE A 278 -5.71 -14.25 34.86
N THR A 279 -5.04 -15.25 34.31
CA THR A 279 -5.68 -16.26 33.44
C THR A 279 -6.58 -17.21 34.25
N ALA A 280 -6.17 -17.56 35.47
CA ALA A 280 -6.96 -18.37 36.41
C ALA A 280 -8.19 -17.62 36.95
N LEU A 281 -8.06 -16.31 37.21
CA LEU A 281 -9.16 -15.44 37.66
C LEU A 281 -10.30 -15.32 36.63
N ILE A 282 -9.98 -15.46 35.34
CA ILE A 282 -10.98 -15.40 34.25
C ILE A 282 -11.76 -16.72 34.12
N GLN A 283 -11.14 -17.86 34.45
CA GLN A 283 -11.76 -19.17 34.29
C GLN A 283 -12.70 -19.55 35.44
N ASP A 284 -12.51 -18.97 36.64
CA ASP A 284 -13.28 -19.34 37.83
C ASP A 284 -13.56 -18.10 38.73
N PRO A 285 -14.65 -17.34 38.51
CA PRO A 285 -14.96 -16.13 39.27
C PRO A 285 -15.29 -16.39 40.76
N SER A 286 -15.43 -17.66 41.15
CA SER A 286 -15.72 -18.15 42.50
C SER A 286 -14.61 -17.93 43.53
N ARG A 287 -13.36 -17.69 43.09
CA ARG A 287 -12.19 -17.50 43.97
C ARG A 287 -12.06 -16.05 44.45
N THR A 288 -13.13 -15.45 44.95
CA THR A 288 -13.14 -14.06 45.45
C THR A 288 -12.89 -13.92 46.95
N ASN A 289 -12.40 -14.95 47.63
CA ASN A 289 -12.08 -14.87 49.06
C ASN A 289 -10.78 -15.59 49.41
N MET A 290 -9.64 -14.88 49.44
CA MET A 290 -8.70 -14.94 50.57
C MET A 290 -7.50 -13.98 50.44
N THR A 291 -7.44 -13.08 51.42
CA THR A 291 -6.24 -12.47 52.05
C THR A 291 -5.27 -11.67 51.19
N ILE A 292 -5.57 -10.37 51.08
CA ILE A 292 -4.55 -9.33 51.27
C ILE A 292 -3.95 -9.56 52.66
N ASN A 293 -2.69 -10.00 52.75
CA ASN A 293 -1.95 -9.87 53.99
C ASN A 293 -0.52 -9.39 53.72
N SER A 294 -0.19 -8.31 54.41
CA SER A 294 1.07 -7.61 54.43
C SER A 294 2.16 -8.42 55.12
N LYS A 295 3.37 -8.38 54.55
CA LYS A 295 4.71 -8.50 55.18
C LYS A 295 5.70 -8.38 54.01
N GLY A 296 6.62 -7.42 53.94
CA GLY A 296 7.47 -6.93 55.01
C GLY A 296 8.88 -7.47 54.76
N TYR A 297 9.70 -6.63 54.13
CA TYR A 297 11.16 -6.54 54.06
C TYR A 297 12.07 -7.74 54.43
N GLU A 298 13.14 -7.87 53.61
CA GLU A 298 14.56 -7.84 54.01
C GLU A 298 15.45 -9.09 53.75
N TRP A 299 16.64 -8.80 53.19
CA TRP A 299 17.88 -9.60 52.98
C TRP A 299 17.90 -10.56 51.76
N LEU A 300 18.92 -10.56 50.89
CA LEU A 300 20.37 -10.49 51.14
C LEU A 300 21.15 -9.78 50.01
N GLN A 301 22.14 -8.99 50.43
CA GLN A 301 23.38 -8.74 49.70
C GLN A 301 24.11 -10.06 49.44
N LEU A 302 24.57 -10.23 48.20
CA LEU A 302 25.91 -10.65 47.81
C LEU A 302 26.20 -10.11 46.42
#